data_AF-A0A1I3YEG0-F1
#
_entry.id   AF-A0A1I3YEG0-F1
#
_cell.length_a   1.000
_cell.length_b   1.000
_cell.length_c   1.000
_cell.angle_alpha   90.00
_cell.angle_beta   90.00
_cell.angle_gamma   90.00
#
_symmetry.space_group_name_H-M   'P 1'
#
loop_
_entity.id
_entity.type
_entity.pdbx_description
1 polymer ?
#
loop_
_entity_poly.entity_id
_entity_poly.type
_entity_poly.pdbx_seq_one_letter_code
_entity_poly.pdbx_strand_id
1 'polypeptide(L)'
;MSTIIAKRNPRAFKTLPLFVEATPEGLSYQSLGQPLNFSQMLERRRPVEVADNRRFALELANLGVSVRLTLTWQGRDYWLLVRQQRQDRGDVVLKPISGYVPSHELNLPLLTAIQEVAEECLLQTPQCWMTGRFGDTWLPTPYENVLHYCDNTSFRLSPLSGAARPVSCGNMPLLERPRAYVHLPTASLQLVYDMRLELPGNLRQLSLLHADECLEEGTLIARIDHDSPDLYLLPFDQNRRPADELYTLQQGFLRPADTRDLWLAESFAPQDGWVVRDERISWRDWQALWDTPEQAAAKPAPQCGGAAG
;
A
#
# COMPACT_ATOMS: atom_id res chain seq x y z
N MET A 1 7.04 -2.52 -23.79
CA MET A 1 6.66 -3.87 -24.22
C MET A 1 6.19 -4.58 -22.97
N SER A 2 4.97 -5.11 -23.01
CA SER A 2 4.40 -5.87 -21.90
C SER A 2 4.89 -7.32 -21.93
N THR A 3 5.40 -7.80 -20.80
CA THR A 3 5.99 -9.14 -20.65
C THR A 3 5.36 -9.85 -19.46
N ILE A 4 4.93 -11.11 -19.66
CA ILE A 4 4.45 -11.98 -18.58
C ILE A 4 5.65 -12.52 -17.81
N ILE A 5 5.63 -12.34 -16.48
CA ILE A 5 6.72 -12.74 -15.58
C ILE A 5 6.31 -13.83 -14.58
N ALA A 6 5.01 -14.02 -14.34
CA ALA A 6 4.51 -15.16 -13.55
C ALA A 6 3.10 -15.55 -13.93
N LYS A 7 2.75 -16.79 -13.60
CA LYS A 7 1.38 -17.32 -13.63
C LYS A 7 1.11 -18.05 -12.31
N ARG A 8 0.05 -17.69 -11.61
CA ARG A 8 -0.30 -18.27 -10.30
C ARG A 8 -1.74 -18.77 -10.31
N ASN A 9 -1.99 -19.81 -9.52
CA ASN A 9 -3.35 -20.33 -9.33
C ASN A 9 -4.06 -19.47 -8.26
N PRO A 10 -5.10 -18.69 -8.62
CA PRO A 10 -5.79 -17.81 -7.66
C PRO A 10 -6.50 -18.59 -6.54
N ARG A 11 -6.73 -19.91 -6.71
CA ARG A 11 -7.32 -20.76 -5.66
C ARG A 11 -6.37 -21.06 -4.51
N ALA A 12 -5.07 -20.83 -4.69
CA ALA A 12 -4.07 -20.99 -3.63
C ALA A 12 -4.24 -19.92 -2.55
N PHE A 13 -4.72 -18.73 -2.92
CA PHE A 13 -5.01 -17.68 -1.97
C PHE A 13 -6.22 -18.05 -1.09
N LYS A 14 -6.04 -17.90 0.23
CA LYS A 14 -7.07 -18.06 1.24
C LYS A 14 -6.97 -16.94 2.25
N THR A 15 -8.10 -16.35 2.65
CA THR A 15 -8.20 -15.38 3.75
C THR A 15 -9.33 -15.77 4.70
N LEU A 16 -9.52 -15.05 5.80
CA LEU A 16 -10.62 -15.26 6.74
C LEU A 16 -11.42 -13.97 6.93
N PRO A 17 -12.76 -14.07 7.10
CA PRO A 17 -13.56 -13.01 7.68
C PRO A 17 -13.01 -12.60 9.05
N LEU A 18 -13.34 -11.38 9.46
CA LEU A 18 -12.89 -10.82 10.74
C LEU A 18 -14.09 -10.44 11.59
N PHE A 19 -13.94 -10.55 12.91
CA PHE A 19 -14.68 -9.74 13.86
C PHE A 19 -13.81 -8.55 14.23
N VAL A 20 -14.35 -7.33 14.14
CA VAL A 20 -13.63 -6.10 14.51
C VAL A 20 -14.36 -5.41 15.64
N GLU A 21 -13.62 -4.99 16.66
CA GLU A 21 -14.09 -4.14 17.73
C GLU A 21 -13.29 -2.83 17.72
N ALA A 22 -13.99 -1.71 17.67
CA ALA A 22 -13.41 -0.39 17.60
C ALA A 22 -13.86 0.44 18.82
N THR A 23 -12.92 1.18 19.40
CA THR A 23 -13.17 2.21 20.42
C THR A 23 -12.45 3.50 20.05
N PRO A 24 -12.71 4.64 20.72
CA PRO A 24 -11.93 5.85 20.47
C PRO A 24 -10.42 5.65 20.66
N GLU A 25 -10.01 4.76 21.56
CA GLU A 25 -8.63 4.50 21.95
C GLU A 25 -7.92 3.50 21.03
N GLY A 26 -8.61 2.51 20.46
CA GLY A 26 -7.96 1.45 19.68
C GLY A 26 -8.92 0.62 18.84
N LEU A 27 -8.35 -0.27 18.04
CA LEU A 27 -9.10 -1.24 17.23
C LEU A 27 -8.49 -2.63 17.39
N SER A 28 -9.31 -3.64 17.68
CA SER A 28 -8.90 -5.04 17.68
C SER A 28 -9.65 -5.82 16.61
N TYR A 29 -9.02 -6.87 16.08
CA TYR A 29 -9.69 -7.83 15.21
C TYR A 29 -9.32 -9.26 15.54
N GLN A 30 -10.20 -10.19 15.19
CA GLN A 30 -9.98 -11.63 15.30
C GLN A 30 -10.51 -12.31 14.05
N SER A 31 -9.87 -13.39 13.62
CA SER A 31 -10.37 -14.17 12.49
C SER A 31 -11.61 -14.98 12.86
N LEU A 32 -12.50 -15.17 11.89
CA LEU A 32 -13.76 -15.90 12.05
C LEU A 32 -13.93 -16.99 11.00
N GLY A 33 -14.56 -18.09 11.41
CA GLY A 33 -15.11 -19.08 10.48
C GLY A 33 -14.06 -19.85 9.67
N GLN A 34 -14.43 -20.16 8.43
CA GLN A 34 -13.65 -21.02 7.52
C GLN A 34 -12.91 -20.18 6.46
N PRO A 35 -11.71 -20.62 6.01
CA PRO A 35 -10.96 -19.90 4.99
C PRO A 35 -11.73 -19.75 3.67
N LEU A 36 -11.76 -18.52 3.15
CA LEU A 36 -12.40 -18.15 1.90
C LEU A 36 -11.37 -18.08 0.78
N ASN A 37 -11.70 -18.60 -0.40
CA ASN A 37 -10.96 -18.25 -1.62
C ASN A 37 -11.29 -16.82 -2.08
N PHE A 38 -10.58 -16.36 -3.12
CA PHE A 38 -10.75 -15.02 -3.67
C PHE A 38 -12.21 -14.70 -4.06
N SER A 39 -12.87 -15.58 -4.82
CA SER A 39 -14.27 -15.37 -5.25
C SER A 39 -15.25 -15.30 -4.07
N GLN A 40 -15.11 -16.20 -3.10
CA GLN A 40 -15.96 -16.22 -1.89
C GLN A 40 -15.76 -14.96 -1.03
N MET A 41 -14.52 -14.48 -0.94
CA MET A 41 -14.20 -13.23 -0.26
C MET A 41 -14.88 -12.04 -0.96
N LEU A 42 -14.80 -11.95 -2.30
CA LEU A 42 -15.47 -10.89 -3.07
C LEU A 42 -16.99 -10.91 -2.89
N GLU A 43 -17.63 -12.08 -2.89
CA GLU A 43 -19.08 -12.20 -2.65
C GLU A 43 -19.53 -11.68 -1.27
N ARG A 44 -18.62 -11.74 -0.28
CA ARG A 44 -18.85 -11.28 1.09
C ARG A 44 -18.58 -9.78 1.26
N ARG A 45 -17.83 -9.14 0.36
CA ARG A 45 -17.58 -7.69 0.35
C ARG A 45 -18.86 -6.95 -0.05
N ARG A 46 -19.70 -6.66 0.94
CA ARG A 46 -20.96 -5.93 0.79
C ARG A 46 -20.98 -4.71 1.70
N PRO A 47 -21.72 -3.64 1.34
CA PRO A 47 -21.82 -2.46 2.19
C PRO A 47 -22.31 -2.80 3.60
N VAL A 48 -21.71 -2.15 4.59
CA VAL A 48 -22.12 -2.22 6.00
C VAL A 48 -22.27 -0.81 6.56
N GLU A 49 -23.06 -0.67 7.63
CA GLU A 49 -23.28 0.59 8.32
C GLU A 49 -22.88 0.47 9.79
N VAL A 50 -22.41 1.60 10.35
CA VAL A 50 -22.13 1.74 11.77
C VAL A 50 -22.77 3.03 12.27
N ALA A 51 -23.36 2.98 13.46
CA ALA A 51 -24.03 4.14 14.07
C ALA A 51 -23.04 5.16 14.64
N ASP A 52 -21.92 4.68 15.21
CA ASP A 52 -20.84 5.51 15.76
C ASP A 52 -19.52 5.13 15.07
N ASN A 53 -18.93 6.05 14.33
CA ASN A 53 -17.70 5.84 13.55
C ASN A 53 -16.45 5.61 14.41
N ARG A 54 -16.52 5.84 15.73
CA ARG A 54 -15.43 5.66 16.69
C ARG A 54 -15.66 4.47 17.60
N ARG A 55 -16.88 3.94 17.71
CA ARG A 55 -17.22 2.80 18.56
C ARG A 55 -18.21 1.85 17.89
N PHE A 56 -17.75 0.67 17.51
CA PHE A 56 -18.59 -0.35 16.87
C PHE A 56 -17.99 -1.74 17.03
N ALA A 57 -18.82 -2.76 16.83
CA ALA A 57 -18.38 -4.14 16.64
C ALA A 57 -19.14 -4.75 15.47
N LEU A 58 -18.42 -5.34 14.50
CA LEU A 58 -19.05 -5.96 13.32
C LEU A 58 -18.16 -7.02 12.66
N GLU A 59 -18.79 -7.87 11.87
CA GLU A 59 -18.09 -8.80 10.98
C GLU A 59 -17.68 -8.11 9.67
N LEU A 60 -16.45 -8.36 9.24
CA LEU A 60 -15.87 -7.88 7.99
C LEU A 60 -15.46 -9.06 7.10
N ALA A 61 -15.43 -8.82 5.79
CA ALA A 61 -15.12 -9.82 4.77
C ALA A 61 -13.66 -10.27 4.78
N ASN A 62 -12.73 -9.34 5.02
CA ASN A 62 -11.29 -9.60 4.94
C ASN A 62 -10.44 -8.53 5.62
N LEU A 63 -9.15 -8.84 5.79
CA LEU A 63 -8.08 -7.89 6.08
C LEU A 63 -7.33 -7.53 4.79
N GLY A 64 -7.09 -6.25 4.56
CA GLY A 64 -6.18 -5.76 3.52
C GLY A 64 -5.02 -4.98 4.14
N VAL A 65 -3.90 -4.96 3.43
CA VAL A 65 -2.71 -4.17 3.78
C VAL A 65 -2.35 -3.26 2.62
N SER A 66 -1.81 -2.10 2.95
CA SER A 66 -1.23 -1.16 2.00
C SER A 66 0.06 -0.57 2.56
N VAL A 67 0.98 -0.19 1.68
CA VAL A 67 2.22 0.47 2.06
C VAL A 67 2.27 1.86 1.45
N ARG A 68 2.21 2.90 2.29
CA ARG A 68 2.61 4.24 1.88
C ARG A 68 4.13 4.27 1.85
N LEU A 69 4.69 4.09 0.66
CA LEU A 69 6.11 3.93 0.46
C LEU A 69 6.75 5.27 0.07
N THR A 70 7.74 5.71 0.84
CA THR A 70 8.50 6.94 0.58
C THR A 70 9.85 6.59 -0.04
N LEU A 71 10.18 7.20 -1.18
CA LEU A 71 11.48 7.12 -1.83
C LEU A 71 12.09 8.50 -1.96
N THR A 72 13.37 8.63 -1.59
CA THR A 72 14.17 9.80 -1.95
C THR A 72 14.88 9.54 -3.28
N TRP A 73 14.61 10.36 -4.29
CA TRP A 73 15.29 10.31 -5.59
C TRP A 73 15.75 11.70 -6.01
N GLN A 74 17.03 11.82 -6.37
CA GLN A 74 17.64 13.10 -6.80
C GLN A 74 17.38 14.26 -5.84
N GLY A 75 17.38 13.99 -4.52
CA GLY A 75 17.23 14.99 -3.47
C GLY A 75 15.77 15.41 -3.17
N ARG A 76 14.76 14.76 -3.75
CA ARG A 76 13.33 15.00 -3.46
C ARG A 76 12.68 13.71 -2.96
N ASP A 77 11.71 13.86 -2.06
CA ASP A 77 10.93 12.75 -1.52
C ASP A 77 9.63 12.56 -2.33
N TYR A 78 9.29 11.30 -2.57
CA TYR A 78 8.13 10.88 -3.34
C TYR A 78 7.37 9.76 -2.62
N TRP A 79 6.04 9.79 -2.69
CA TRP A 79 5.22 8.61 -2.46
C TRP A 79 5.15 7.77 -3.73
N LEU A 80 5.33 6.46 -3.60
CA LEU A 80 5.10 5.54 -4.71
C LEU A 80 3.63 5.13 -4.74
N LEU A 81 3.04 5.23 -5.93
CA LEU A 81 1.68 4.79 -6.22
C LEU A 81 1.70 3.83 -7.40
N VAL A 82 0.76 2.88 -7.43
CA VAL A 82 0.56 1.98 -8.55
C VAL A 82 -0.82 2.21 -9.16
N ARG A 83 -0.93 2.06 -10.47
CA ARG A 83 -2.23 2.07 -11.16
C ARG A 83 -2.93 0.73 -10.94
N GLN A 84 -4.22 0.78 -10.69
CA GLN A 84 -5.07 -0.39 -10.66
C GLN A 84 -6.29 -0.19 -11.56
N GLN A 85 -6.53 -1.15 -12.45
CA GLN A 85 -7.80 -1.27 -13.15
C GLN A 85 -8.74 -2.20 -12.36
N ARG A 86 -9.82 -1.64 -11.82
CA ARG A 86 -10.79 -2.39 -11.01
C ARG A 86 -11.90 -2.91 -11.91
N GLN A 87 -11.73 -4.13 -12.41
CA GLN A 87 -12.68 -4.74 -13.37
C GLN A 87 -14.10 -4.87 -12.79
N ASP A 88 -14.20 -5.15 -11.49
CA ASP A 88 -15.48 -5.25 -10.76
C ASP A 88 -16.24 -3.91 -10.69
N ARG A 89 -15.54 -2.79 -10.85
CA ARG A 89 -16.09 -1.43 -10.76
C ARG A 89 -16.08 -0.66 -12.08
N GLY A 90 -15.32 -1.15 -13.07
CA GLY A 90 -15.20 -0.52 -14.39
C GLY A 90 -14.42 0.79 -14.36
N ASP A 91 -13.51 0.98 -13.39
CA ASP A 91 -12.72 2.21 -13.26
C ASP A 91 -11.23 1.97 -13.03
N VAL A 92 -10.47 3.06 -13.03
CA VAL A 92 -9.02 3.08 -12.82
C VAL A 92 -8.71 4.04 -11.68
N VAL A 93 -7.85 3.61 -10.76
CA VAL A 93 -7.38 4.42 -9.64
C VAL A 93 -5.87 4.31 -9.47
N LEU A 94 -5.24 5.31 -8.86
CA LEU A 94 -3.95 5.13 -8.23
C LEU A 94 -4.12 4.74 -6.76
N LYS A 95 -3.33 3.78 -6.31
CA LYS A 95 -3.34 3.27 -4.94
C LYS A 95 -1.91 3.09 -4.42
N PRO A 96 -1.70 2.98 -3.10
CA PRO A 96 -0.46 2.44 -2.60
C PRO A 96 -0.35 0.95 -2.97
N ILE A 97 0.88 0.42 -2.96
CA ILE A 97 1.12 -1.02 -3.06
C ILE A 97 0.30 -1.72 -1.98
N SER A 98 -0.47 -2.74 -2.37
CA SER A 98 -1.50 -3.28 -1.51
C SER A 98 -1.99 -4.65 -1.93
N GLY A 99 -2.29 -5.48 -0.93
CA GLY A 99 -2.79 -6.82 -1.11
C GLY A 99 -3.68 -7.29 0.01
N TYR A 100 -4.24 -8.49 -0.16
CA TYR A 100 -5.09 -9.14 0.82
C TYR A 100 -4.25 -10.00 1.76
N VAL A 101 -4.51 -9.91 3.06
CA VAL A 101 -3.75 -10.72 4.03
C VAL A 101 -4.22 -12.17 3.97
N PRO A 102 -3.31 -13.13 3.70
CA PRO A 102 -3.68 -14.53 3.67
C PRO A 102 -3.95 -15.04 5.10
N SER A 103 -4.77 -16.09 5.21
CA SER A 103 -5.29 -16.59 6.49
C SER A 103 -4.19 -16.97 7.49
N HIS A 104 -3.02 -17.41 7.00
CA HIS A 104 -1.89 -17.82 7.81
C HIS A 104 -0.99 -16.64 8.25
N GLU A 105 -1.21 -15.44 7.74
CA GLU A 105 -0.46 -14.21 8.10
C GLU A 105 -1.34 -13.18 8.82
N LEU A 106 -2.59 -13.51 9.18
CA LEU A 106 -3.49 -12.57 9.85
C LEU A 106 -2.98 -12.05 11.19
N ASN A 107 -2.09 -12.77 11.87
CA ASN A 107 -1.43 -12.30 13.08
C ASN A 107 -0.13 -11.52 12.80
N LEU A 108 0.35 -11.49 11.56
CA LEU A 108 1.56 -10.80 11.11
C LEU A 108 1.35 -10.05 9.78
N PRO A 109 0.37 -9.12 9.68
CA PRO A 109 0.08 -8.40 8.44
C PRO A 109 1.24 -7.56 7.89
N LEU A 110 2.22 -7.21 8.73
CA LEU A 110 3.45 -6.55 8.30
C LEU A 110 4.24 -7.41 7.29
N LEU A 111 4.23 -8.74 7.46
CA LEU A 111 4.90 -9.66 6.57
C LEU A 111 4.27 -9.60 5.16
N THR A 112 2.94 -9.67 5.08
CA THR A 112 2.23 -9.46 3.81
C THR A 112 2.61 -8.11 3.20
N ALA A 113 2.58 -7.03 3.98
CA ALA A 113 2.88 -5.69 3.48
C ALA A 113 4.29 -5.58 2.84
N ILE A 114 5.32 -6.19 3.43
CA ILE A 114 6.68 -6.17 2.85
C ILE A 114 6.84 -7.13 1.66
N GLN A 115 6.09 -8.23 1.63
CA GLN A 115 6.03 -9.13 0.47
C GLN A 115 5.40 -8.42 -0.72
N GLU A 116 4.28 -7.72 -0.52
CA GLU A 116 3.63 -6.91 -1.56
C GLU A 116 4.58 -5.86 -2.16
N VAL A 117 5.45 -5.23 -1.35
CA VAL A 117 6.49 -4.33 -1.90
C VAL A 117 7.49 -5.08 -2.77
N ALA A 118 7.90 -6.28 -2.39
CA ALA A 118 8.83 -7.08 -3.20
C ALA A 118 8.19 -7.64 -4.48
N GLU A 119 6.87 -7.88 -4.45
CA GLU A 119 6.10 -8.39 -5.58
C GLU A 119 5.71 -7.29 -6.56
N GLU A 120 5.21 -6.15 -6.07
CA GLU A 120 4.65 -5.09 -6.92
C GLU A 120 5.66 -3.98 -7.25
N CYS A 121 6.67 -3.71 -6.42
CA CYS A 121 7.65 -2.63 -6.65
C CYS A 121 8.96 -3.16 -7.22
N LEU A 122 9.08 -3.19 -8.54
CA LEU A 122 10.26 -3.71 -9.19
C LEU A 122 11.25 -2.59 -9.56
N LEU A 123 12.47 -2.72 -9.04
CA LEU A 123 13.56 -1.77 -9.24
C LEU A 123 14.56 -2.34 -10.25
N GLN A 124 14.60 -1.77 -11.45
CA GLN A 124 15.45 -2.24 -12.54
C GLN A 124 16.67 -1.34 -12.70
N THR A 125 17.85 -1.95 -12.65
CA THR A 125 19.12 -1.33 -13.07
C THR A 125 19.46 -1.80 -14.50
N PRO A 126 20.47 -1.22 -15.17
CA PRO A 126 20.87 -1.70 -16.49
C PRO A 126 21.38 -3.15 -16.51
N GLN A 127 21.79 -3.70 -15.36
CA GLN A 127 22.39 -5.04 -15.27
C GLN A 127 21.42 -6.10 -14.72
N CYS A 128 20.57 -5.72 -13.77
CA CYS A 128 19.78 -6.67 -12.98
C CYS A 128 18.61 -5.99 -12.25
N TRP A 129 17.75 -6.80 -11.65
CA TRP A 129 16.65 -6.39 -10.78
C TRP A 129 17.13 -6.35 -9.33
N MET A 130 16.82 -5.29 -8.61
CA MET A 130 17.29 -5.18 -7.23
C MET A 130 16.49 -6.09 -6.30
N THR A 131 17.20 -6.77 -5.41
CA THR A 131 16.61 -7.44 -4.24
C THR A 131 16.34 -6.42 -3.14
N GLY A 132 15.48 -6.77 -2.20
CA GLY A 132 15.12 -5.91 -1.06
C GLY A 132 15.44 -6.54 0.28
N ARG A 133 15.60 -5.70 1.31
CA ARG A 133 15.71 -6.13 2.71
C ARG A 133 14.78 -5.31 3.59
N PHE A 134 14.18 -5.94 4.59
CA PHE A 134 13.53 -5.25 5.70
C PHE A 134 14.34 -5.48 6.98
N GLY A 135 14.96 -4.42 7.51
CA GLY A 135 16.00 -4.55 8.53
C GLY A 135 17.17 -5.41 8.02
N ASP A 136 17.42 -6.53 8.69
CA ASP A 136 18.44 -7.51 8.27
C ASP A 136 17.87 -8.72 7.50
N THR A 137 16.55 -8.78 7.30
CA THR A 137 15.87 -9.89 6.63
C THR A 137 15.77 -9.63 5.13
N TRP A 138 16.12 -10.61 4.31
CA TRP A 138 15.90 -10.55 2.86
C TRP A 138 14.41 -10.66 2.53
N LEU A 139 13.94 -9.79 1.65
CA LEU A 139 12.62 -9.92 1.05
C LEU A 139 12.63 -11.05 0.02
N PRO A 140 11.47 -11.67 -0.28
CA PRO A 140 11.40 -12.69 -1.31
C PRO A 140 11.79 -12.13 -2.70
N THR A 141 12.24 -13.02 -3.57
CA THR A 141 12.52 -12.79 -5.00
C THR A 141 11.45 -13.52 -5.84
N PRO A 142 10.21 -13.01 -5.87
CA PRO A 142 9.02 -13.74 -6.36
C PRO A 142 9.13 -14.16 -7.83
N TYR A 143 10.02 -13.53 -8.60
CA TYR A 143 10.20 -13.77 -10.02
C TYR A 143 11.59 -14.28 -10.39
N GLU A 144 12.34 -14.87 -9.43
CA GLU A 144 13.74 -15.31 -9.65
C GLU A 144 13.92 -16.29 -10.83
N ASN A 145 12.86 -17.04 -11.17
CA ASN A 145 12.87 -17.97 -12.30
C ASN A 145 12.87 -17.27 -13.67
N VAL A 146 12.55 -15.97 -13.72
CA VAL A 146 12.39 -15.19 -14.96
C VAL A 146 13.23 -13.91 -14.94
N LEU A 147 13.41 -13.29 -13.78
CA LEU A 147 14.16 -12.05 -13.59
C LEU A 147 15.54 -12.34 -12.97
N HIS A 148 16.58 -11.76 -13.57
CA HIS A 148 17.93 -11.82 -13.02
C HIS A 148 18.12 -10.78 -11.91
N TYR A 149 18.11 -11.23 -10.65
CA TYR A 149 18.28 -10.36 -9.49
C TYR A 149 19.77 -10.07 -9.19
N CYS A 150 20.05 -8.89 -8.65
CA CYS A 150 21.40 -8.44 -8.30
C CYS A 150 21.92 -9.16 -7.04
N ASP A 151 23.13 -9.72 -7.11
CA ASP A 151 23.75 -10.43 -5.96
C ASP A 151 24.22 -9.48 -4.84
N ASN A 152 24.76 -8.32 -5.20
CA ASN A 152 25.50 -7.44 -4.28
C ASN A 152 24.84 -6.07 -4.06
N THR A 153 23.63 -5.85 -4.57
CA THR A 153 22.98 -4.54 -4.51
C THR A 153 21.51 -4.72 -4.18
N SER A 154 21.11 -4.15 -3.04
CA SER A 154 19.75 -4.28 -2.51
C SER A 154 19.22 -2.94 -2.03
N PHE A 155 17.92 -2.71 -2.17
CA PHE A 155 17.25 -1.62 -1.46
C PHE A 155 16.93 -2.05 -0.02
N ARG A 156 16.79 -1.07 0.87
CA ARG A 156 16.36 -1.29 2.27
C ARG A 156 14.97 -0.70 2.48
N LEU A 157 14.10 -1.47 3.09
CA LEU A 157 12.84 -1.03 3.65
C LEU A 157 13.00 -0.82 5.15
N SER A 158 12.49 0.31 5.63
CA SER A 158 12.44 0.64 7.05
C SER A 158 11.09 1.28 7.40
N PRO A 159 10.56 1.05 8.62
CA PRO A 159 9.40 1.78 9.10
C PRO A 159 9.73 3.27 9.17
N LEU A 160 8.82 4.12 8.68
CA LEU A 160 9.00 5.57 8.66
C LEU A 160 8.22 6.26 9.77
N SER A 161 6.97 5.85 9.99
CA SER A 161 6.17 6.35 11.11
C SER A 161 5.10 5.33 11.51
N GLY A 162 4.60 5.46 12.73
CA GLY A 162 3.48 4.66 13.24
C GLY A 162 2.30 5.55 13.60
N ALA A 163 1.09 5.00 13.50
CA ALA A 163 -0.13 5.63 13.95
C ALA A 163 -0.19 5.72 15.48
N ALA A 164 -0.85 6.77 15.97
CA ALA A 164 -1.03 6.99 17.41
C ALA A 164 -2.03 6.01 18.04
N ARG A 165 -3.07 5.62 17.29
CA ARG A 165 -4.13 4.72 17.79
C ARG A 165 -3.67 3.27 17.61
N PRO A 166 -3.54 2.47 18.67
CA PRO A 166 -3.13 1.07 18.58
C PRO A 166 -4.14 0.21 17.80
N VAL A 167 -3.58 -0.78 17.12
CA VAL A 167 -4.33 -1.82 16.42
C VAL A 167 -3.78 -3.17 16.85
N SER A 168 -4.65 -4.12 17.16
CA SER A 168 -4.26 -5.44 17.67
C SER A 168 -4.97 -6.59 16.95
N CYS A 169 -4.26 -7.70 16.77
CA CYS A 169 -4.87 -9.00 16.45
C CYS A 169 -5.15 -9.73 17.77
N GLY A 170 -6.41 -9.76 18.20
CA GLY A 170 -6.79 -10.15 19.56
C GLY A 170 -6.04 -9.28 20.58
N ASN A 171 -5.25 -9.93 21.45
CA ASN A 171 -4.46 -9.27 22.49
C ASN A 171 -3.04 -8.87 22.02
N MET A 172 -2.66 -9.15 20.78
CA MET A 172 -1.32 -8.87 20.25
C MET A 172 -1.31 -7.54 19.49
N PRO A 173 -0.62 -6.49 19.97
CA PRO A 173 -0.44 -5.27 19.21
C PRO A 173 0.29 -5.54 17.90
N LEU A 174 -0.13 -4.88 16.82
CA LEU A 174 0.55 -4.99 15.54
C LEU A 174 1.88 -4.23 15.55
N LEU A 175 2.92 -4.86 14.99
CA LEU A 175 4.22 -4.26 14.77
C LEU A 175 4.11 -3.04 13.83
N GLU A 176 5.00 -2.07 14.02
CA GLU A 176 5.07 -0.81 13.27
C GLU A 176 3.82 0.07 13.29
N ARG A 177 2.83 -0.28 14.13
CA ARG A 177 1.63 0.53 14.43
C ARG A 177 0.98 1.08 13.15
N PRO A 178 0.43 0.24 12.26
CA PRO A 178 -0.21 0.72 11.03
C PRO A 178 -1.38 1.65 11.35
N ARG A 179 -1.69 2.58 10.44
CA ARG A 179 -3.00 3.25 10.43
C ARG A 179 -4.05 2.21 10.05
N ALA A 180 -5.21 2.23 10.70
CA ALA A 180 -6.33 1.37 10.33
C ALA A 180 -7.58 2.16 9.95
N TYR A 181 -8.37 1.57 9.05
CA TYR A 181 -9.74 1.98 8.78
C TYR A 181 -10.60 0.80 8.32
N VAL A 182 -11.89 0.87 8.59
CA VAL A 182 -12.92 0.00 8.03
C VAL A 182 -13.51 0.70 6.79
N HIS A 183 -13.37 0.07 5.64
CA HIS A 183 -13.99 0.53 4.41
C HIS A 183 -15.43 -0.01 4.36
N LEU A 184 -16.39 0.88 4.62
CA LEU A 184 -17.81 0.50 4.75
C LEU A 184 -18.40 -0.09 3.45
N PRO A 185 -18.11 0.45 2.24
CA PRO A 185 -18.65 -0.11 1.00
C PRO A 185 -18.31 -1.58 0.76
N THR A 186 -17.17 -2.04 1.29
CA THR A 186 -16.70 -3.40 1.05
C THR A 186 -16.58 -4.26 2.30
N ALA A 187 -17.03 -3.76 3.45
CA ALA A 187 -16.89 -4.40 4.76
C ALA A 187 -15.48 -4.99 4.95
N SER A 188 -14.43 -4.20 4.76
CA SER A 188 -13.04 -4.68 4.91
C SER A 188 -12.27 -3.84 5.91
N LEU A 189 -11.43 -4.48 6.71
CA LEU A 189 -10.43 -3.79 7.53
C LEU A 189 -9.20 -3.55 6.65
N GLN A 190 -8.67 -2.34 6.66
CA GLN A 190 -7.49 -1.95 5.90
C GLN A 190 -6.42 -1.42 6.85
N LEU A 191 -5.19 -1.91 6.68
CA LEU A 191 -4.01 -1.46 7.41
C LEU A 191 -3.07 -0.74 6.47
N VAL A 192 -2.60 0.45 6.83
CA VAL A 192 -1.65 1.23 6.05
C VAL A 192 -0.36 1.38 6.84
N TYR A 193 0.70 0.75 6.35
CA TYR A 193 2.06 0.88 6.88
C TYR A 193 2.78 2.04 6.20
N ASP A 194 3.47 2.87 6.97
CA ASP A 194 4.30 3.96 6.44
C ASP A 194 5.75 3.52 6.43
N MET A 195 6.33 3.38 5.24
CA MET A 195 7.67 2.84 5.07
C MET A 195 8.54 3.74 4.20
N ARG A 196 9.85 3.63 4.38
CA ARG A 196 10.86 4.25 3.53
C ARG A 196 11.58 3.17 2.72
N LEU A 197 11.69 3.41 1.42
CA LEU A 197 12.57 2.67 0.51
C LEU A 197 13.86 3.47 0.35
N GLU A 198 14.95 2.89 0.84
CA GLU A 198 16.29 3.46 0.74
C GLU A 198 17.06 2.73 -0.35
N LEU A 199 17.52 3.51 -1.32
CA LEU A 199 18.36 3.03 -2.40
C LEU A 199 19.83 3.03 -1.98
N PRO A 200 20.64 2.07 -2.45
CA PRO A 200 22.09 2.13 -2.33
C PRO A 200 22.63 3.36 -3.08
N GLY A 201 23.74 3.90 -2.58
CA GLY A 201 24.36 5.09 -3.17
C GLY A 201 24.82 4.87 -4.62
N ASN A 202 24.88 5.95 -5.40
CA ASN A 202 25.40 5.99 -6.78
C ASN A 202 24.61 5.21 -7.85
N LEU A 203 23.37 4.80 -7.58
CA LEU A 203 22.53 4.23 -8.63
C LEU A 203 22.32 5.23 -9.78
N ARG A 204 22.67 4.79 -10.99
CA ARG A 204 22.40 5.49 -12.24
C ARG A 204 21.41 4.66 -13.05
N GLN A 205 20.60 5.35 -13.85
CA GLN A 205 19.70 4.71 -14.80
C GLN A 205 18.65 3.75 -14.19
N LEU A 206 18.19 4.02 -12.96
CA LEU A 206 17.14 3.26 -12.31
C LEU A 206 15.80 3.42 -13.06
N SER A 207 15.09 2.32 -13.28
CA SER A 207 13.67 2.33 -13.65
C SER A 207 12.84 1.73 -12.53
N LEU A 208 11.65 2.28 -12.30
CA LEU A 208 10.65 1.70 -11.39
C LEU A 208 9.49 1.15 -12.22
N LEU A 209 9.14 -0.09 -11.95
CA LEU A 209 8.13 -0.83 -12.70
C LEU A 209 7.17 -1.49 -11.71
N HIS A 210 5.89 -1.50 -12.06
CA HIS A 210 4.87 -2.23 -11.33
C HIS A 210 4.72 -3.62 -11.95
N ALA A 211 4.68 -4.66 -11.11
CA ALA A 211 4.20 -5.97 -11.54
C ALA A 211 2.67 -6.00 -11.38
N ASP A 212 1.96 -5.79 -12.47
CA ASP A 212 0.49 -5.80 -12.46
C ASP A 212 -0.01 -7.25 -12.51
N GLU A 213 -0.82 -7.63 -11.52
CA GLU A 213 -1.45 -8.95 -11.43
C GLU A 213 -2.92 -8.87 -11.85
N CYS A 214 -3.23 -9.49 -12.99
CA CYS A 214 -4.58 -9.56 -13.53
C CYS A 214 -5.08 -11.01 -13.58
N LEU A 215 -6.36 -11.21 -13.27
CA LEU A 215 -7.02 -12.51 -13.45
C LEU A 215 -7.44 -12.68 -14.92
N GLU A 216 -6.85 -13.66 -15.61
CA GLU A 216 -7.17 -14.00 -17.00
C GLU A 216 -7.47 -15.48 -17.12
N GLU A 217 -8.64 -15.82 -17.67
CA GLU A 217 -9.08 -17.20 -17.88
C GLU A 217 -8.93 -18.10 -16.64
N GLY A 218 -9.14 -17.52 -15.44
CA GLY A 218 -9.02 -18.23 -14.16
C GLY A 218 -7.59 -18.41 -13.64
N THR A 219 -6.59 -17.78 -14.26
CA THR A 219 -5.19 -17.75 -13.84
C THR A 219 -4.78 -16.33 -13.50
N LEU A 220 -4.03 -16.14 -12.41
CA LEU A 220 -3.46 -14.85 -12.07
C LEU A 220 -2.17 -14.66 -12.87
N ILE A 221 -2.09 -13.62 -13.69
CA ILE A 221 -0.97 -13.33 -14.57
C ILE A 221 -0.29 -12.05 -14.09
N ALA A 222 1.00 -12.13 -13.76
CA ALA A 222 1.82 -10.98 -13.44
C ALA A 222 2.54 -10.47 -14.69
N ARG A 223 2.46 -9.16 -14.96
CA ARG A 223 3.10 -8.52 -16.11
C ARG A 223 3.92 -7.30 -15.71
N ILE A 224 4.93 -7.02 -16.52
CA ILE A 224 5.68 -5.75 -16.49
C ILE A 224 5.54 -5.09 -17.85
N ASP A 225 5.22 -3.79 -17.89
CA ASP A 225 5.30 -2.98 -19.10
C ASP A 225 6.37 -1.88 -18.99
N HIS A 226 7.39 -1.99 -19.85
CA HIS A 226 8.47 -1.00 -19.91
C HIS A 226 8.08 0.26 -20.70
N ASP A 227 7.10 0.18 -21.60
CA ASP A 227 6.73 1.35 -22.44
C ASP A 227 5.68 2.20 -21.73
N SER A 228 4.85 1.57 -20.89
CA SER A 228 3.79 2.22 -20.11
C SER A 228 3.87 1.75 -18.65
N PRO A 229 4.87 2.23 -17.87
CA PRO A 229 5.03 1.83 -16.48
C PRO A 229 3.84 2.31 -15.64
N ASP A 230 3.33 1.41 -14.81
CA ASP A 230 2.19 1.68 -13.92
C ASP A 230 2.59 2.01 -12.48
N LEU A 231 3.86 2.36 -12.27
CA LEU A 231 4.40 2.87 -11.02
C LEU A 231 4.71 4.37 -11.12
N TYR A 232 4.08 5.14 -10.25
CA TYR A 232 4.12 6.60 -10.22
C TYR A 232 4.80 7.12 -8.96
N LEU A 233 5.47 8.26 -9.11
CA LEU A 233 6.12 9.01 -8.05
C LEU A 233 5.38 10.33 -7.86
N LEU A 234 4.79 10.47 -6.68
CA LEU A 234 4.09 11.67 -6.23
C LEU A 234 4.97 12.46 -5.27
N PRO A 235 5.57 13.58 -5.70
CA PRO A 235 6.40 14.37 -4.82
C PRO A 235 5.59 15.04 -3.70
N PHE A 236 6.26 15.27 -2.57
CA PHE A 236 5.69 16.04 -1.47
C PHE A 236 6.74 16.94 -0.81
N ASP A 237 6.29 17.95 -0.07
CA ASP A 237 7.16 18.91 0.63
C ASP A 237 7.57 18.43 2.04
N GLN A 238 8.34 19.24 2.75
CA GLN A 238 8.79 18.91 4.12
C GLN A 238 7.62 18.75 5.13
N ASN A 239 6.45 19.32 4.83
CA ASN A 239 5.22 19.16 5.62
C ASN A 239 4.39 17.95 5.18
N ARG A 240 4.89 17.12 4.27
CA ARG A 240 4.17 16.01 3.62
C ARG A 240 2.95 16.46 2.80
N ARG A 241 2.92 17.71 2.37
CA ARG A 241 1.92 18.19 1.42
C ARG A 241 2.29 17.69 0.02
N PRO A 242 1.41 16.93 -0.66
CA PRO A 242 1.67 16.48 -2.02
C PRO A 242 1.71 17.68 -2.98
N ALA A 243 2.55 17.59 -4.01
CA ALA A 243 2.49 18.54 -5.12
C ALA A 243 1.40 18.13 -6.12
N ASP A 244 0.98 19.07 -6.97
CA ASP A 244 0.13 18.80 -8.12
C ASP A 244 0.97 18.33 -9.33
N GLU A 245 1.80 17.32 -9.10
CA GLU A 245 2.72 16.75 -10.08
C GLU A 245 2.71 15.23 -9.93
N LEU A 246 2.97 14.50 -11.01
CA LEU A 246 3.10 13.06 -11.00
C LEU A 246 4.15 12.64 -12.02
N TYR A 247 4.98 11.66 -11.68
CA TYR A 247 6.06 11.19 -12.54
C TYR A 247 6.11 9.68 -12.64
N THR A 248 6.76 9.16 -13.68
CA THR A 248 7.30 7.80 -13.74
C THR A 248 8.83 7.90 -13.78
N LEU A 249 9.54 6.91 -13.24
CA LEU A 249 11.00 6.88 -13.25
C LEU A 249 11.49 5.82 -14.23
N GLN A 250 12.12 6.24 -15.33
CA GLN A 250 12.64 5.36 -16.35
C GLN A 250 14.08 5.72 -16.69
N GLN A 251 14.99 4.75 -16.58
CA GLN A 251 16.40 4.91 -16.92
C GLN A 251 17.03 6.14 -16.25
N GLY A 252 16.62 6.43 -15.02
CA GLY A 252 17.11 7.54 -14.19
C GLY A 252 16.43 8.89 -14.46
N PHE A 253 15.52 8.97 -15.42
CA PHE A 253 14.80 10.19 -15.77
C PHE A 253 13.36 10.16 -15.25
N LEU A 254 12.96 11.25 -14.60
CA LEU A 254 11.57 11.50 -14.25
C LEU A 254 10.81 11.95 -15.50
N ARG A 255 9.76 11.22 -15.86
CA ARG A 255 8.86 11.57 -16.96
C ARG A 255 7.51 12.00 -16.37
N PRO A 256 7.01 13.21 -16.68
CA PRO A 256 5.71 13.65 -16.19
C PRO A 256 4.58 12.71 -16.63
N ALA A 257 3.62 12.49 -15.74
CA ALA A 257 2.37 11.79 -16.00
C ALA A 257 1.20 12.76 -15.87
N ASP A 258 0.13 12.52 -16.63
CA ASP A 258 -1.07 13.36 -16.59
C ASP A 258 -1.84 13.13 -15.27
N THR A 259 -2.24 14.22 -14.63
CA THR A 259 -3.05 14.23 -13.41
C THR A 259 -4.52 14.56 -13.67
N ARG A 260 -4.88 14.91 -14.92
CA ARG A 260 -6.26 15.21 -15.31
C ARG A 260 -7.12 13.96 -15.18
N ASP A 261 -8.31 14.14 -14.61
CA ASP A 261 -9.33 13.10 -14.43
C ASP A 261 -8.84 11.87 -13.65
N LEU A 262 -7.75 12.02 -12.89
CA LEU A 262 -7.18 10.96 -12.09
C LEU A 262 -8.02 10.72 -10.83
N TRP A 263 -8.18 9.44 -10.48
CA TRP A 263 -8.83 9.02 -9.25
C TRP A 263 -7.84 8.29 -8.35
N LEU A 264 -7.97 8.51 -7.05
CA LEU A 264 -7.22 7.82 -6.02
C LEU A 264 -8.13 6.83 -5.31
N ALA A 265 -7.57 5.69 -4.90
CA ALA A 265 -8.28 4.67 -4.13
C ALA A 265 -8.79 5.19 -2.78
N GLU A 266 -9.66 4.41 -2.13
CA GLU A 266 -10.30 4.72 -0.85
C GLU A 266 -9.30 5.06 0.27
N SER A 267 -8.06 4.54 0.21
CA SER A 267 -7.01 4.84 1.18
C SER A 267 -6.65 6.33 1.26
N PHE A 268 -6.95 7.10 0.21
CA PHE A 268 -6.76 8.55 0.13
C PHE A 268 -8.00 9.35 0.49
N ALA A 269 -9.17 8.71 0.57
CA ALA A 269 -10.40 9.38 0.95
C ALA A 269 -10.38 9.81 2.44
N PRO A 270 -11.18 10.83 2.81
CA PRO A 270 -11.32 11.24 4.20
C PRO A 270 -11.73 10.06 5.08
N GLN A 271 -11.01 9.92 6.21
CA GLN A 271 -11.39 9.00 7.27
C GLN A 271 -12.08 9.77 8.39
N ASP A 272 -13.26 9.31 8.79
CA ASP A 272 -13.94 9.78 9.99
C ASP A 272 -13.90 8.68 11.07
N GLY A 273 -13.27 8.97 12.20
CA GLY A 273 -13.05 7.97 13.24
C GLY A 273 -12.24 6.78 12.72
N TRP A 274 -12.85 5.61 12.64
CA TRP A 274 -12.27 4.41 12.05
C TRP A 274 -12.79 4.10 10.66
N VAL A 275 -13.68 4.90 10.07
CA VAL A 275 -14.35 4.52 8.82
C VAL A 275 -13.91 5.35 7.63
N VAL A 276 -13.88 4.70 6.47
CA VAL A 276 -13.84 5.34 5.15
C VAL A 276 -15.11 4.95 4.41
N ARG A 277 -15.80 5.96 3.87
CA ARG A 277 -17.12 5.81 3.21
C ARG A 277 -17.01 5.86 1.70
N ASP A 278 -16.05 6.61 1.18
CA ASP A 278 -15.87 6.79 -0.25
C ASP A 278 -15.01 5.67 -0.85
N GLU A 279 -15.42 5.21 -2.02
CA GLU A 279 -14.74 4.14 -2.76
C GLU A 279 -13.49 4.62 -3.53
N ARG A 280 -13.38 5.93 -3.68
CA ARG A 280 -12.31 6.66 -4.35
C ARG A 280 -12.52 8.16 -4.14
N ILE A 281 -11.49 8.94 -4.37
CA ILE A 281 -11.54 10.40 -4.39
C ILE A 281 -10.88 10.92 -5.67
N SER A 282 -11.42 11.99 -6.26
CA SER A 282 -10.78 12.59 -7.44
C SER A 282 -9.47 13.25 -7.01
N TRP A 283 -8.49 13.30 -7.90
CA TRP A 283 -7.21 13.97 -7.64
C TRP A 283 -7.41 15.42 -7.19
N ARG A 284 -8.31 16.14 -7.87
CA ARG A 284 -8.64 17.52 -7.58
C ARG A 284 -9.21 17.69 -6.17
N ASP A 285 -10.18 16.86 -5.79
CA ASP A 285 -10.81 16.95 -4.47
C ASP A 285 -9.81 16.57 -3.38
N TRP A 286 -8.97 15.57 -3.64
CA TRP A 286 -7.92 15.16 -2.72
C TRP A 286 -6.88 16.27 -2.49
N GLN A 287 -6.42 16.95 -3.55
CA GLN A 287 -5.53 18.11 -3.43
C GLN A 287 -6.17 19.22 -2.58
N ALA A 288 -7.46 19.48 -2.77
CA ALA A 288 -8.20 20.50 -2.01
C ALA A 288 -8.27 20.20 -0.50
N LEU A 289 -8.20 18.92 -0.08
CA LEU A 289 -8.14 18.58 1.35
C LEU A 289 -6.90 19.17 2.03
N TRP A 290 -5.78 19.28 1.32
CA TRP A 290 -4.52 19.82 1.85
C TRP A 290 -4.48 21.35 1.91
N ASP A 291 -5.43 22.02 1.27
CA ASP A 291 -5.60 23.48 1.36
C ASP A 291 -6.49 23.90 2.53
N THR A 292 -7.10 22.95 3.23
CA THR A 292 -7.92 23.24 4.41
C THR A 292 -7.08 23.29 5.70
N PRO A 293 -7.29 24.28 6.59
CA PRO A 293 -6.48 24.47 7.80
C PRO A 293 -6.49 23.31 8.81
N GLU A 294 -7.50 22.43 8.78
CA GLU A 294 -7.70 21.38 9.80
C GLU A 294 -6.66 20.25 9.77
N GLN A 295 -6.01 19.98 8.63
CA GLN A 295 -4.97 18.95 8.56
C GLN A 295 -3.59 19.45 9.05
N ALA A 296 -3.39 20.77 9.17
CA ALA A 296 -2.17 21.32 9.77
C ALA A 296 -2.08 21.06 11.29
N ALA A 297 -3.20 20.73 11.95
CA ALA A 297 -3.28 20.48 13.38
C ALA A 297 -3.02 19.01 13.79
N ALA A 298 -2.99 18.07 12.85
CA ALA A 298 -2.63 16.66 13.09
C ALA A 298 -1.10 16.41 13.04
N LYS A 299 -0.29 17.46 13.20
CA LYS A 299 1.18 17.36 13.22
C LYS A 299 1.65 16.80 14.57
N PRO A 300 2.47 15.73 14.61
CA PRO A 300 3.22 15.42 15.81
C PRO A 300 4.20 16.57 16.07
N ALA A 301 4.18 17.11 17.29
CA ALA A 301 5.10 18.17 17.69
C ALA A 301 6.55 17.69 17.53
N PRO A 302 7.46 18.52 16.98
CA PRO A 302 8.88 18.21 17.01
C PRO A 302 9.34 18.14 18.46
N GLN A 303 10.02 17.05 18.83
CA GLN A 303 10.71 16.96 20.12
C GLN A 303 11.78 18.06 20.16
N CYS A 304 11.55 19.11 20.94
CA CYS A 304 12.59 20.04 21.32
C CYS A 304 13.64 19.26 22.13
N GLY A 305 14.79 18.99 21.50
CA GLY A 305 15.99 18.53 22.18
C GLY A 305 16.41 19.57 23.22
N GLY A 306 16.31 19.20 24.49
CA GLY A 306 16.91 19.95 25.58
C GLY A 306 18.42 19.89 25.47
N ALA A 307 19.04 21.00 25.10
CA ALA A 307 20.41 21.28 25.44
C ALA A 307 20.47 21.61 26.94
N ALA A 308 21.27 20.87 27.69
CA ALA A 308 21.78 21.31 28.99
C ALA A 308 23.30 21.17 28.93
N GLY A 309 23.98 22.31 29.12
CA GLY A 309 25.39 22.35 29.47
C GLY A 309 25.62 22.06 30.95
#